data_AF-M0PGW5-F1
#
_entry.id   AF-M0PGW5-F1
#
_cell.length_a   1.000
_cell.length_b   1.000
_cell.length_c   1.000
_cell.angle_alpha   90.00
_cell.angle_beta   90.00
_cell.angle_gamma   90.00
#
_symmetry.space_group_name_H-M   'P 1'
#
loop_
_entity.id
_entity.type
_entity.pdbx_description
1 polymer ?
#
loop_
_entity_poly.entity_id
_entity_poly.type
_entity_poly.pdbx_seq_one_letter_code
_entity_poly.pdbx_strand_id
1 'polypeptide(L)'
;MPDYRSSVDDVRAELERTDFPTAQLADGQIETVGLDPAHLVVTEDLADTDQSDDRLALIERYLAGHNILASGIDDLRQTTSEQTDRERKSYAGEFGEAMRSTTLGQKAISMDQSGTLADAAKPTASITVPDTSGGH
;
A
#
# COMPACT_ATOMS: atom_id res chain seq x y z
N MET A 1 8.89 12.61 -17.32
CA MET A 1 8.11 11.74 -16.43
C MET A 1 9.01 11.41 -15.26
N PRO A 2 8.50 11.33 -14.02
CA PRO A 2 9.33 10.88 -12.91
C PRO A 2 9.84 9.46 -13.21
N ASP A 3 11.14 9.23 -13.05
CA ASP A 3 11.84 8.03 -13.52
C ASP A 3 11.87 6.91 -12.45
N TYR A 4 10.94 6.95 -11.48
CA TYR A 4 10.91 6.03 -10.34
C TYR A 4 9.82 4.94 -10.41
N ARG A 5 9.12 4.82 -11.55
CA ARG A 5 8.07 3.80 -11.73
C ARG A 5 8.66 2.39 -11.71
N SER A 6 8.21 1.58 -10.77
CA SER A 6 8.45 0.15 -10.70
C SER A 6 7.61 -0.59 -11.74
N SER A 7 8.16 -1.69 -12.27
CA SER A 7 7.45 -2.56 -13.21
C SER A 7 6.67 -3.67 -12.50
N VAL A 8 5.75 -4.31 -13.23
CA VAL A 8 5.05 -5.52 -12.76
C VAL A 8 6.05 -6.61 -12.41
N ASP A 9 7.10 -6.79 -13.21
CA ASP A 9 8.13 -7.80 -12.98
C ASP A 9 8.94 -7.53 -11.71
N ASP A 10 9.23 -6.25 -11.41
CA ASP A 10 9.90 -5.86 -10.18
C ASP A 10 9.09 -6.24 -8.93
N VAL A 11 7.78 -5.97 -8.96
CA VAL A 11 6.88 -6.29 -7.86
C VAL A 11 6.69 -7.79 -7.73
N ARG A 12 6.50 -8.50 -8.85
CA ARG A 12 6.40 -9.97 -8.88
C ARG A 12 7.64 -10.62 -8.28
N ALA A 13 8.83 -10.17 -8.67
CA ALA A 13 10.08 -10.67 -8.13
C ALA A 13 10.19 -10.45 -6.61
N GLU A 14 9.69 -9.33 -6.08
CA GLU A 14 9.69 -9.12 -4.63
C GLU A 14 8.67 -9.94 -3.87
N LEU A 15 7.49 -10.16 -4.44
CA LEU A 15 6.49 -11.04 -3.86
C LEU A 15 7.01 -12.48 -3.77
N GLU A 16 7.70 -12.96 -4.79
CA GLU A 16 8.33 -14.29 -4.79
C GLU A 16 9.38 -14.44 -3.68
N ARG A 17 10.14 -13.38 -3.38
CA ARG A 17 11.08 -13.36 -2.25
C ARG A 17 10.40 -13.40 -0.88
N THR A 18 9.10 -13.14 -0.82
CA THR A 18 8.29 -13.27 0.40
C THR A 18 7.52 -14.60 0.48
N ASP A 19 7.86 -15.57 -0.38
CA ASP A 19 7.16 -16.85 -0.53
C ASP A 19 5.68 -16.71 -0.92
N PHE A 20 5.29 -15.56 -1.46
CA PHE A 20 3.92 -15.32 -1.93
C PHE A 20 3.70 -16.01 -3.28
N PRO A 21 2.60 -16.77 -3.48
CA PRO A 21 2.35 -17.48 -4.73
C PRO A 21 1.92 -16.52 -5.85
N THR A 22 2.88 -15.98 -6.60
CA THR A 22 2.67 -15.03 -7.69
C THR A 22 2.13 -15.65 -8.99
N ALA A 23 2.26 -16.96 -9.17
CA ALA A 23 1.90 -17.67 -10.39
C ALA A 23 0.42 -17.51 -10.81
N GLN A 24 -0.44 -17.11 -9.86
CA GLN A 24 -1.88 -16.90 -10.10
C GLN A 24 -2.25 -15.42 -10.24
N LEU A 25 -1.31 -14.49 -10.04
CA LEU A 25 -1.55 -13.06 -10.18
C LEU A 25 -1.40 -12.64 -11.64
N ALA A 26 -2.49 -12.12 -12.21
CA ALA A 26 -2.43 -11.46 -13.51
C ALA A 26 -1.69 -10.12 -13.40
N ASP A 27 -0.98 -9.73 -14.45
CA ASP A 27 -0.22 -8.47 -14.49
C ASP A 27 -1.10 -7.26 -14.18
N GLY A 28 -2.33 -7.23 -14.71
CA GLY A 28 -3.29 -6.16 -14.43
C GLY A 28 -3.74 -6.09 -12.96
N GLN A 29 -3.67 -7.19 -12.20
CA GLN A 29 -3.94 -7.17 -10.76
C GLN A 29 -2.76 -6.57 -10.00
N ILE A 30 -1.53 -6.91 -10.41
CA ILE A 30 -0.32 -6.31 -9.83
C ILE A 30 -0.30 -4.81 -10.09
N GLU A 31 -0.72 -4.38 -11.28
CA GLU A 31 -0.81 -2.97 -11.64
C GLU A 31 -1.87 -2.23 -10.83
N THR A 32 -3.12 -2.70 -10.86
CA THR A 32 -4.26 -1.97 -10.24
C THR A 32 -4.29 -2.05 -8.72
N VAL A 33 -3.88 -3.17 -8.13
CA VAL A 33 -3.92 -3.37 -6.66
C VAL A 33 -2.59 -2.97 -6.02
N GLY A 34 -1.48 -3.19 -6.72
CA GLY A 34 -0.14 -2.90 -6.22
C GLY A 34 0.36 -1.52 -6.65
N LEU A 35 0.68 -1.39 -7.94
CA LEU A 35 1.45 -0.26 -8.47
C LEU A 35 0.69 1.06 -8.49
N ASP A 36 -0.56 1.09 -8.95
CA ASP A 36 -1.33 2.33 -9.03
C ASP A 36 -1.50 3.04 -7.67
N PRO A 37 -1.92 2.36 -6.59
CA PRO A 37 -1.99 3.00 -5.28
C PRO A 37 -0.61 3.35 -4.72
N ALA A 38 0.43 2.53 -4.98
CA ALA A 38 1.79 2.85 -4.55
C ALA A 38 2.32 4.11 -5.26
N HIS A 39 2.06 4.23 -6.55
CA HIS A 39 2.45 5.38 -7.35
C HIS A 39 1.79 6.67 -6.87
N LEU A 40 0.51 6.60 -6.50
CA LEU A 40 -0.21 7.74 -5.92
C LEU A 40 0.49 8.24 -4.65
N VAL A 41 0.77 7.33 -3.70
CA VAL A 41 1.45 7.68 -2.45
C VAL A 41 2.83 8.28 -2.71
N VAL A 42 3.64 7.67 -3.59
CA VAL A 42 4.98 8.21 -3.89
C VAL A 42 4.89 9.58 -4.55
N THR A 43 3.96 9.76 -5.47
CA THR A 43 3.82 11.02 -6.22
C THR A 43 3.28 12.15 -5.36
N GLU A 44 2.26 11.88 -4.53
CA GLU A 44 1.57 12.90 -3.75
C GLU A 44 2.28 13.20 -2.42
N ASP A 45 2.84 12.18 -1.76
CA ASP A 45 3.34 12.31 -0.39
C ASP A 45 4.87 12.34 -0.29
N LEU A 46 5.59 11.77 -1.28
CA LEU A 46 7.04 11.58 -1.19
C LEU A 46 7.86 12.31 -2.27
N ALA A 47 7.27 12.67 -3.41
CA ALA A 47 8.01 13.27 -4.52
C ALA A 47 8.74 14.57 -4.14
N ASP A 48 8.17 15.35 -3.23
CA ASP A 48 8.73 16.63 -2.76
C ASP A 48 9.61 16.51 -1.51
N THR A 49 10.02 15.29 -1.13
CA THR A 49 10.79 15.04 0.11
C THR A 49 12.32 15.01 -0.09
N ASP A 50 12.81 15.52 -1.23
CA ASP A 50 14.24 15.54 -1.62
C ASP A 50 14.94 14.15 -1.61
N GLN A 51 14.16 13.07 -1.68
CA GLN A 51 14.68 11.70 -1.80
C GLN A 51 15.09 11.40 -3.24
N SER A 52 16.13 10.58 -3.42
CA SER A 52 16.57 10.18 -4.76
C SER A 52 15.53 9.32 -5.48
N ASP A 53 15.43 9.45 -6.80
CA ASP A 53 14.52 8.64 -7.63
C ASP A 53 14.68 7.13 -7.38
N ASP A 54 15.91 6.64 -7.24
CA ASP A 54 16.18 5.22 -6.90
C ASP A 54 15.55 4.78 -5.57
N ARG A 55 15.48 5.70 -4.60
CA ARG A 55 14.88 5.44 -3.28
C ARG A 55 13.36 5.45 -3.40
N LEU A 56 12.81 6.43 -4.11
CA LEU A 56 11.38 6.51 -4.39
C LEU A 56 10.90 5.25 -5.15
N ALA A 57 11.70 4.74 -6.09
CA ALA A 57 11.41 3.51 -6.82
C ALA A 57 11.37 2.28 -5.90
N LEU A 58 12.33 2.17 -4.97
CA LEU A 58 12.33 1.08 -3.98
C LEU A 58 11.14 1.18 -3.03
N ILE A 59 10.78 2.39 -2.60
CA ILE A 59 9.61 2.61 -1.75
C ILE A 59 8.33 2.23 -2.50
N GLU A 60 8.16 2.66 -3.76
CA GLU A 60 7.00 2.31 -4.59
C GLU A 60 6.85 0.79 -4.72
N ARG A 61 7.96 0.09 -4.99
CA ARG A 61 7.99 -1.37 -5.10
C ARG A 61 7.54 -2.06 -3.82
N TYR A 62 8.04 -1.62 -2.68
CA TYR A 62 7.69 -2.19 -1.39
C TYR A 62 6.24 -1.87 -0.99
N LEU A 63 5.75 -0.67 -1.30
CA LEU A 63 4.34 -0.31 -1.13
C LEU A 63 3.43 -1.15 -2.04
N ALA A 64 3.81 -1.37 -3.30
CA ALA A 64 3.03 -2.18 -4.23
C ALA A 64 2.89 -3.63 -3.73
N GLY A 65 3.99 -4.22 -3.30
CA GLY A 65 3.97 -5.55 -2.70
C GLY A 65 3.19 -5.59 -1.38
N HIS A 66 3.32 -4.55 -0.54
CA HIS A 66 2.50 -4.42 0.68
C HIS A 66 1.01 -4.42 0.37
N ASN A 67 0.56 -3.62 -0.60
CA ASN A 67 -0.85 -3.51 -0.97
C ASN A 67 -1.41 -4.86 -1.44
N ILE A 68 -0.63 -5.60 -2.24
CA ILE A 68 -0.99 -6.95 -2.69
C ILE A 68 -1.13 -7.89 -1.49
N LEU A 69 -0.13 -7.94 -0.59
CA LEU A 69 -0.17 -8.79 0.60
C LEU A 69 -1.31 -8.43 1.56
N ALA A 70 -1.55 -7.13 1.77
CA ALA A 70 -2.56 -6.62 2.69
C ALA A 70 -3.99 -6.74 2.14
N SER A 71 -4.16 -6.82 0.82
CA SER A 71 -5.48 -6.92 0.19
C SER A 71 -6.18 -8.26 0.38
N GLY A 72 -5.51 -9.28 0.97
CA GLY A 72 -6.14 -10.56 1.30
C GLY A 72 -6.62 -11.33 0.06
N ILE A 73 -5.75 -11.43 -0.96
CA ILE A 73 -5.99 -12.05 -2.28
C ILE A 73 -6.19 -13.59 -2.21
N ASP A 74 -7.00 -14.09 -1.28
CA ASP A 74 -7.76 -15.32 -1.49
C ASP A 74 -9.06 -15.02 -2.27
N ASP A 75 -9.65 -13.82 -2.14
CA ASP A 75 -10.92 -13.45 -2.81
C ASP A 75 -10.76 -13.02 -4.29
N LEU A 76 -9.59 -12.54 -4.69
CA LEU A 76 -9.32 -12.19 -6.11
C LEU A 76 -9.19 -13.43 -7.00
N ARG A 77 -9.02 -14.64 -6.43
CA ARG A 77 -9.18 -15.91 -7.15
C ARG A 77 -10.58 -16.08 -7.73
N GLN A 78 -11.60 -15.51 -7.08
CA GLN A 78 -12.98 -15.54 -7.58
C GLN A 78 -13.24 -14.47 -8.65
N THR A 79 -12.50 -13.36 -8.65
CA THR A 79 -12.77 -12.23 -9.55
C THR A 79 -12.44 -12.56 -11.02
N THR A 80 -11.50 -13.46 -11.29
CA THR A 80 -11.21 -13.91 -12.67
C THR A 80 -12.31 -14.82 -13.24
N SER A 81 -13.23 -15.32 -12.40
CA SER A 81 -14.35 -16.19 -12.84
C SER A 81 -15.73 -15.50 -12.87
N GLU A 82 -15.87 -14.27 -12.40
CA GLU A 82 -17.15 -13.55 -12.42
C GLU A 82 -16.99 -12.16 -13.04
N GLN A 83 -17.16 -12.12 -14.36
CA GLN A 83 -17.47 -10.89 -15.06
C GLN A 83 -18.86 -10.43 -14.62
N THR A 84 -18.99 -9.15 -14.28
CA THR A 84 -20.26 -8.39 -14.19
C THR A 84 -21.00 -8.51 -12.85
N ASP A 85 -20.67 -7.64 -11.88
CA ASP A 85 -21.71 -6.85 -11.23
C ASP A 85 -21.16 -5.64 -10.47
N ARG A 86 -21.95 -4.57 -10.46
CA ARG A 86 -21.60 -3.26 -9.92
C ARG A 86 -21.48 -3.35 -8.40
N GLU A 87 -20.27 -3.46 -7.88
CA GLU A 87 -19.99 -3.03 -6.51
C GLU A 87 -18.83 -2.05 -6.51
N ARG A 88 -19.16 -0.83 -6.12
CA ARG A 88 -18.22 0.23 -5.82
C ARG A 88 -17.47 -0.22 -4.57
N LYS A 89 -16.41 -1.03 -4.72
CA LYS A 89 -15.51 -1.42 -3.64
C LYS A 89 -14.85 -0.15 -3.13
N SER A 90 -15.38 0.37 -2.02
CA SER A 90 -14.74 1.42 -1.25
C SER A 90 -13.46 0.80 -0.71
N TYR A 91 -12.30 1.16 -1.27
CA TYR A 91 -10.99 0.91 -0.67
C TYR A 91 -10.86 1.85 0.55
N ALA A 92 -11.72 1.65 1.54
CA ALA A 92 -11.65 2.29 2.85
C ALA A 92 -10.89 1.32 3.77
N GLY A 93 -9.61 1.13 3.50
CA GLY A 93 -8.69 0.54 4.44
C GLY A 93 -7.99 1.68 5.16
N GLU A 94 -8.24 1.82 6.45
CA GLU A 94 -7.51 2.67 7.36
C GLU A 94 -6.01 2.32 7.29
N PHE A 95 -5.26 3.02 6.42
CA PHE A 95 -3.83 2.74 6.12
C PHE A 95 -2.91 2.93 7.35
N GLY A 96 -3.45 3.47 8.46
CA GLY A 96 -2.74 3.88 9.66
C GLY A 96 -2.07 2.76 10.44
N GLU A 97 -2.73 1.65 10.77
CA GLU A 97 -2.04 0.49 11.39
C GLU A 97 -1.65 -0.59 10.38
N ALA A 98 -2.15 -0.50 9.14
CA ALA A 98 -2.02 -1.52 8.11
C ALA A 98 -0.60 -1.61 7.53
N MET A 99 0.14 -0.50 7.39
CA MET A 99 1.44 -0.49 6.71
C MET A 99 2.52 -1.33 7.44
N ARG A 100 2.36 -1.52 8.76
CA ARG A 100 3.27 -2.36 9.57
C ARG A 100 2.91 -3.84 9.57
N SER A 101 1.77 -4.22 8.99
CA SER A 101 1.25 -5.60 9.01
C SER A 101 2.01 -6.58 8.12
N THR A 102 2.78 -6.07 7.15
CA THR A 102 3.57 -6.89 6.23
C THR A 102 5.03 -6.49 6.28
N THR A 103 5.94 -7.44 6.01
CA THR A 103 7.38 -7.16 5.92
C THR A 103 7.70 -6.14 4.83
N LEU A 104 6.96 -6.11 3.72
CA LEU A 104 7.17 -5.14 2.65
C LEU A 104 6.77 -3.72 3.07
N GLY A 105 5.66 -3.56 3.78
CA GLY A 105 5.27 -2.25 4.31
C GLY A 105 6.26 -1.73 5.37
N GLN A 106 6.82 -2.62 6.20
CA GLN A 106 7.91 -2.25 7.12
C GLN A 106 9.19 -1.82 6.39
N LYS A 107 9.53 -2.47 5.27
CA LYS A 107 10.66 -2.06 4.42
C LYS A 107 10.43 -0.70 3.77
N ALA A 108 9.21 -0.41 3.31
CA ALA A 108 8.86 0.91 2.76
C ALA A 108 9.08 2.01 3.81
N ILE A 109 8.56 1.83 5.04
CA ILE A 109 8.76 2.77 6.16
C ILE A 109 10.25 2.94 6.48
N SER A 110 11.02 1.85 6.50
CA SER A 110 12.46 1.89 6.80
C SER A 110 13.27 2.65 5.72
N MET A 111 12.82 2.58 4.46
CA MET A 111 13.48 3.27 3.35
C MET A 111 13.12 4.75 3.25
N ASP A 112 11.93 5.14 3.72
CA ASP A 112 11.50 6.52 3.75
C ASP A 112 12.29 7.35 4.76
N GLN A 113 13.11 8.27 4.25
CA GLN A 113 13.93 9.17 5.07
C GLN A 113 13.16 10.40 5.56
N SER A 114 12.03 10.71 4.95
CA SER A 114 11.21 11.86 5.32
C SER A 114 10.42 11.62 6.62
N GLY A 115 10.11 10.36 6.91
CA GLY A 115 9.24 9.96 8.01
C GLY A 115 7.75 10.06 7.67
N THR A 116 7.39 10.53 6.48
CA THR A 116 6.00 10.66 6.01
C THR A 116 5.24 9.34 6.12
N LEU A 117 5.82 8.23 5.67
CA LEU A 117 5.16 6.91 5.77
C LEU A 117 5.06 6.44 7.23
N ALA A 118 6.06 6.76 8.06
CA ALA A 118 6.04 6.40 9.47
C ALA A 118 4.96 7.18 10.25
N ASP A 119 4.71 8.43 9.85
CA ASP A 119 3.67 9.29 10.41
C ASP A 119 2.28 8.91 9.91
N ALA A 120 2.15 8.59 8.62
CA ALA A 120 0.92 8.03 8.05
C ALA A 120 0.54 6.70 8.71
N ALA A 121 1.53 5.92 9.15
CA ALA A 121 1.35 4.64 9.84
C ALA A 121 1.12 4.76 11.38
N LYS A 122 0.72 5.94 11.88
CA LYS A 122 0.32 6.11 13.28
C LYS A 122 -1.22 6.05 13.38
N PRO A 123 -1.79 5.37 14.40
CA PRO A 123 -3.22 5.43 14.64
C PRO A 123 -3.63 6.89 14.88
N THR A 124 -4.71 7.31 14.23
CA THR A 124 -5.28 8.65 14.44
C THR A 124 -5.66 8.76 15.92
N ALA A 125 -5.19 9.81 16.58
CA ALA A 125 -5.47 10.00 18.00
C ALA A 125 -6.99 10.05 18.22
N SER A 126 -7.55 9.00 18.84
CA SER A 126 -8.93 9.00 19.30
C SER A 126 -9.08 10.07 20.38
N ILE A 127 -9.73 11.18 20.04
CA ILE A 127 -10.14 12.18 21.03
C ILE A 127 -11.29 11.56 21.84
N THR A 128 -10.96 10.93 22.96
CA THR A 128 -11.95 10.62 24.00
C THR A 128 -12.42 11.96 24.57
N VAL A 129 -13.57 12.44 24.11
CA VAL A 129 -14.25 13.56 24.75
C VAL A 129 -14.63 13.10 26.16
N PRO A 130 -14.12 13.72 27.24
CA PRO A 130 -14.57 13.39 28.57
C PRO A 130 -16.06 13.75 28.65
N ASP A 131 -16.88 12.79 29.09
CA ASP A 131 -18.28 13.04 29.38
C ASP A 131 -18.38 14.05 30.53
N THR A 132 -18.43 15.34 30.19
CA THR A 132 -18.74 16.40 31.13
C THR A 132 -20.25 16.39 31.33
N SER A 133 -20.76 15.39 32.04
CA SER A 133 -22.04 15.47 32.72
C SER A 133 -21.88 16.44 33.89
N GLY A 134 -21.83 17.73 33.55
CA GLY A 134 -22.03 18.85 34.46
C GLY A 134 -23.48 18.85 34.94
N GLY A 135 -23.65 19.09 36.23
CA GLY A 135 -24.89 18.83 36.96
C GLY A 135 -26.07 19.72 36.60
N HIS A 136 -27.24 19.27 37.07
CA HIS A 136 -28.18 20.04 37.88
C HIS A 136 -29.07 19.10 38.68
#